data_AF-A0A9X9PR64-F1
#
_entry.id   AF-A0A9X9PR64-F1
#
_cell.length_a   1.000
_cell.length_b   1.000
_cell.length_c   1.000
_cell.angle_alpha   90.00
_cell.angle_beta   90.00
_cell.angle_gamma   90.00
#
_symmetry.space_group_name_H-M   'P 1'
#
loop_
_entity.id
_entity.type
_entity.pdbx_description
1 polymer ?
#
loop_
_entity_poly.entity_id
_entity_poly.type
_entity_poly.pdbx_seq_one_letter_code
_entity_poly.pdbx_strand_id
1 'polypeptide(L)'
;MPWDSEDAEEDEIMLEQIRIDDLEDVAFLPDEGGATRAPNSRLKHYAARVLTRQRDYLWRTVERFKIIIMIAIALVVTLVLMTFVNSEDNTLPERLPDESIELAQQVFEQLANTTIPPFALTYAPIVILDREETYFPSDLSVHIQNTHPTLNFTPTPDTSYPLNLSNLDQLNNFNGGDVYLSSREPIVSLPVWLRGQKPEENSLRTDNATNCVIVVVEKELERNETLNKDLNVVDVFYLYFYSFNDGPRGLGRQVGNHIGDWEHNMIRFTDGIPTAIWYSQHGFGAAYTFDAVQKIGNRPVAFSARGSHSNWPEAMAHDFHGIDARIPSHLAFDYTSRGRIWDPTLSALFYTFNKTQPSLNPESNSSSAESGIYTPALPSQPTGFLYFNGQWGDQQLRIEDKGQEEIFGFFKWAGGPKGIGWGDKVMSRDKVCPDTTIPDAPNQANTSDKMSIRECIIRDSI
;
A
#
# COMPACT_ATOMS: atom_id res chain seq x y z
N MET A 1 37.45 -23.09 -28.19
CA MET A 1 38.26 -22.61 -29.33
C MET A 1 37.32 -22.16 -30.43
N PRO A 2 37.58 -21.04 -31.14
CA PRO A 2 38.67 -20.04 -31.01
C PRO A 2 38.17 -18.77 -30.26
N TRP A 3 39.00 -18.11 -29.44
CA TRP A 3 39.97 -17.04 -29.78
C TRP A 3 39.34 -15.85 -30.52
N ASP A 4 39.02 -14.78 -29.81
CA ASP A 4 39.79 -13.51 -29.86
C ASP A 4 39.34 -12.54 -28.74
N SER A 5 40.35 -11.99 -28.08
CA SER A 5 40.36 -11.03 -26.97
C SER A 5 40.63 -9.61 -27.48
N GLU A 6 40.65 -8.63 -26.55
CA GLU A 6 41.08 -7.22 -26.68
C GLU A 6 39.88 -6.26 -26.88
N ASP A 7 39.58 -5.25 -26.04
CA ASP A 7 40.40 -4.48 -25.10
C ASP A 7 39.57 -3.95 -23.92
N ALA A 8 40.15 -4.05 -22.71
CA ALA A 8 39.78 -3.28 -21.53
C ALA A 8 41.06 -2.55 -21.07
N GLU A 9 41.13 -1.24 -21.24
CA GLU A 9 42.21 -0.41 -20.69
C GLU A 9 41.84 0.01 -19.25
N GLU A 10 42.57 -0.54 -18.29
CA GLU A 10 42.64 -0.10 -16.91
C GLU A 10 43.56 1.13 -16.79
N ASP A 11 43.10 2.15 -16.07
CA ASP A 11 43.86 3.35 -15.70
C ASP A 11 45.00 2.98 -14.72
N GLU A 12 46.22 2.78 -15.25
CA GLU A 12 47.44 2.64 -14.46
C GLU A 12 48.04 4.02 -14.12
N ILE A 13 48.26 4.25 -12.82
CA ILE A 13 48.83 5.49 -12.27
C ILE A 13 50.31 5.58 -12.69
N MET A 14 50.59 6.38 -13.72
CA MET A 14 51.94 6.75 -14.15
C MET A 14 52.67 7.58 -13.09
N LEU A 15 53.51 6.92 -12.28
CA LEU A 15 54.61 7.57 -11.57
C LEU A 15 55.67 7.97 -12.60
N GLU A 16 55.90 9.29 -12.77
CA GLU A 16 56.98 9.81 -13.60
C GLU A 16 58.33 9.20 -13.17
N GLN A 17 58.92 8.41 -14.06
CA GLN A 17 60.32 7.99 -13.95
C GLN A 17 61.21 9.24 -13.93
N ILE A 18 61.77 9.54 -12.76
CA ILE A 18 62.99 10.33 -12.65
C ILE A 18 64.06 9.52 -13.40
N ARG A 19 64.48 9.99 -14.57
CA ARG A 19 65.57 9.36 -15.33
C ARG A 19 66.84 9.39 -14.48
N ILE A 20 67.39 8.21 -14.24
CA ILE A 20 68.65 7.98 -13.51
C ILE A 20 69.85 8.70 -14.17
N ASP A 21 69.71 9.08 -15.44
CA ASP A 21 70.73 9.83 -16.19
C ASP A 21 71.00 11.26 -15.65
N ASP A 22 70.13 11.81 -14.79
CA ASP A 22 70.30 13.15 -14.19
C ASP A 22 70.99 13.13 -12.81
N LEU A 23 71.38 11.95 -12.28
CA LEU A 23 72.00 11.78 -10.96
C LEU A 23 73.45 11.27 -10.99
N GLU A 24 73.96 10.87 -12.15
CA GLU A 24 75.33 10.40 -12.32
C GLU A 24 76.21 11.49 -12.95
N ASP A 25 76.57 12.54 -12.18
CA ASP A 25 77.75 13.35 -12.50
C ASP A 25 78.33 14.11 -11.28
N VAL A 26 77.95 13.71 -10.06
CA VAL A 26 78.48 14.29 -8.81
C VAL A 26 78.96 13.21 -7.85
N ALA A 27 80.00 12.45 -8.25
CA ALA A 27 80.91 11.80 -7.31
C ALA A 27 82.23 11.30 -7.97
N PHE A 28 83.33 12.07 -7.76
CA PHE A 28 84.70 11.61 -7.42
C PHE A 28 85.50 10.76 -8.46
N LEU A 29 86.71 11.08 -8.99
CA LEU A 29 87.94 11.84 -8.59
C LEU A 29 88.83 12.13 -9.88
N PRO A 30 90.14 12.53 -9.81
CA PRO A 30 90.66 13.91 -9.90
C PRO A 30 91.63 14.19 -11.09
N ASP A 31 92.04 15.47 -11.20
CA ASP A 31 93.23 16.05 -11.87
C ASP A 31 93.54 15.77 -13.36
N GLU A 32 93.36 16.78 -14.22
CA GLU A 32 94.43 17.73 -14.62
C GLU A 32 93.89 18.72 -15.67
N GLY A 33 94.20 20.01 -15.50
CA GLY A 33 94.26 20.96 -16.61
C GLY A 33 93.11 21.96 -16.77
N GLY A 34 93.33 23.18 -16.25
CA GLY A 34 93.19 24.40 -17.04
C GLY A 34 91.80 24.94 -17.41
N ALA A 35 91.55 26.15 -16.91
CA ALA A 35 90.74 27.23 -17.51
C ALA A 35 89.25 27.34 -17.15
N THR A 36 88.98 28.46 -16.48
CA THR A 36 87.73 29.19 -16.22
C THR A 36 86.71 29.23 -17.36
N ARG A 37 85.41 28.99 -17.07
CA ARG A 37 84.31 29.76 -17.71
C ARG A 37 83.00 29.80 -16.91
N ALA A 38 82.39 30.98 -16.96
CA ALA A 38 81.32 31.58 -16.13
C ALA A 38 79.97 30.82 -15.97
N PRO A 39 79.18 31.14 -14.91
CA PRO A 39 77.87 30.55 -14.65
C PRO A 39 76.70 31.35 -15.29
N ASN A 40 75.52 30.74 -15.35
CA ASN A 40 74.20 31.38 -15.31
C ASN A 40 73.62 32.08 -16.56
N SER A 41 73.16 31.29 -17.54
CA SER A 41 72.01 31.70 -18.40
C SER A 41 71.00 30.57 -18.65
N ARG A 42 71.48 29.32 -18.77
CA ARG A 42 70.63 28.14 -18.99
C ARG A 42 69.78 27.76 -17.78
N LEU A 43 70.30 27.88 -16.56
CA LEU A 43 69.55 27.54 -15.34
C LEU A 43 68.34 28.46 -15.11
N LYS A 44 68.47 29.75 -15.41
CA LYS A 44 67.37 30.73 -15.31
C LYS A 44 66.28 30.48 -16.35
N HIS A 45 66.65 30.13 -17.58
CA HIS A 45 65.69 29.78 -18.62
C HIS A 45 64.99 28.43 -18.37
N TYR A 46 65.71 27.46 -17.78
CA TYR A 46 65.12 26.19 -17.36
C TYR A 46 64.13 26.38 -16.20
N ALA A 47 64.53 27.08 -15.14
CA ALA A 47 63.65 27.39 -14.02
C ALA A 47 62.39 28.17 -14.44
N ALA A 48 62.53 29.15 -15.33
CA ALA A 48 61.39 29.91 -15.86
C ALA A 48 60.42 29.02 -16.68
N ARG A 49 60.94 28.08 -17.49
CA ARG A 49 60.11 27.12 -18.25
C ARG A 49 59.42 26.08 -17.37
N VAL A 50 60.06 25.63 -16.30
CA VAL A 50 59.48 24.71 -15.33
C VAL A 50 58.36 25.39 -14.55
N LEU A 51 58.57 26.64 -14.11
CA LEU A 51 57.54 27.44 -13.42
C LEU A 51 56.33 27.74 -14.31
N THR A 52 56.52 28.06 -15.59
CA THR A 52 55.39 28.26 -16.52
C THR A 52 54.66 26.96 -16.81
N ARG A 53 55.36 25.84 -17.00
CA ARG A 53 54.73 24.51 -17.18
C ARG A 53 53.93 24.07 -15.96
N GLN A 54 54.45 24.25 -14.75
CA GLN A 54 53.72 23.93 -13.52
C GLN A 54 52.50 24.83 -13.34
N ARG A 55 52.60 26.11 -13.69
CA ARG A 55 51.47 27.05 -13.67
C ARG A 55 50.38 26.66 -14.67
N ASP A 56 50.75 26.25 -15.89
CA ASP A 56 49.79 25.86 -16.93
C ASP A 56 49.14 24.50 -16.61
N TYR A 57 49.88 23.58 -15.97
CA TYR A 57 49.31 22.34 -15.42
C TYR A 57 48.32 22.62 -14.29
N LEU A 58 48.70 23.48 -13.33
CA LEU A 58 47.82 23.89 -12.24
C LEU A 58 46.56 24.60 -12.75
N TRP A 59 46.69 25.47 -13.76
CA TRP A 59 45.55 26.13 -14.40
C TRP A 59 44.59 25.15 -15.07
N ARG A 60 45.12 24.16 -15.80
CA ARG A 60 44.30 23.10 -16.42
C ARG A 60 43.60 22.24 -15.36
N THR A 61 44.27 21.96 -14.24
CA THR A 61 43.67 21.23 -13.12
C THR A 61 42.56 22.05 -12.45
N VAL A 62 42.79 23.34 -12.17
CA VAL A 62 41.77 24.26 -11.63
C VAL A 62 40.58 24.41 -12.59
N GLU A 63 40.83 24.44 -13.90
CA GLU A 63 39.79 24.52 -14.93
C GLU A 63 38.94 23.25 -14.98
N ARG A 64 39.56 22.06 -14.86
CA ARG A 64 38.83 20.78 -14.69
C ARG A 64 38.00 20.74 -13.40
N PHE A 65 38.55 21.20 -12.27
CA PHE A 65 37.79 21.30 -11.02
C PHE A 65 36.61 22.28 -11.13
N LYS A 66 36.78 23.41 -11.82
CA LYS A 66 35.67 24.34 -12.11
C LYS A 66 34.57 23.66 -12.93
N ILE A 67 34.93 22.90 -13.96
CA ILE A 67 33.94 22.16 -14.77
C ILE A 67 33.21 21.11 -13.92
N ILE A 68 33.93 20.34 -13.10
CA ILE A 68 33.33 19.32 -12.20
C ILE A 68 32.39 19.99 -11.19
N ILE A 69 32.80 21.11 -10.58
CA ILE A 69 31.98 21.87 -9.64
C ILE A 69 30.73 22.41 -10.34
N MET A 70 30.85 22.95 -11.56
CA MET A 70 29.71 23.43 -12.34
C MET A 70 28.73 22.31 -12.70
N ILE A 71 29.24 21.12 -13.05
CA ILE A 71 28.41 19.93 -13.30
C ILE A 71 27.70 19.49 -12.02
N ALA A 72 28.39 19.43 -10.89
CA ALA A 72 27.81 19.07 -9.60
C ALA A 72 26.74 20.07 -9.16
N ILE A 73 26.99 21.37 -9.30
CA ILE A 73 25.99 22.42 -9.04
C ILE A 73 24.80 22.26 -9.98
N ALA A 74 25.02 22.05 -11.28
CA ALA A 74 23.94 21.84 -12.23
C ALA A 74 23.10 20.59 -11.89
N LEU A 75 23.73 19.50 -11.45
CA LEU A 75 23.05 18.30 -10.96
C LEU A 75 22.20 18.59 -9.73
N VAL A 76 22.76 19.27 -8.72
CA VAL A 76 22.03 19.65 -7.50
C VAL A 76 20.87 20.59 -7.85
N VAL A 77 21.10 21.62 -8.68
CA VAL A 77 20.04 22.54 -9.13
C VAL A 77 18.97 21.80 -9.91
N THR A 78 19.33 20.85 -10.77
CA THR A 78 18.38 20.02 -11.51
C THR A 78 17.56 19.12 -10.58
N LEU A 79 18.20 18.50 -9.58
CA LEU A 79 17.51 17.71 -8.55
C LEU A 79 16.55 18.59 -7.74
N VAL A 80 16.97 19.78 -7.32
CA VAL A 80 16.13 20.74 -6.59
C VAL A 80 14.96 21.21 -7.46
N LEU A 81 15.21 21.53 -8.73
CA LEU A 81 14.14 21.88 -9.69
C LEU A 81 13.20 20.70 -9.93
N MET A 82 13.70 19.48 -10.03
CA MET A 82 12.85 18.29 -10.12
C MET A 82 12.02 18.12 -8.85
N THR A 83 12.58 18.32 -7.65
CA THR A 83 11.78 18.25 -6.41
C THR A 83 10.73 19.35 -6.31
N PHE A 84 10.99 20.53 -6.89
CA PHE A 84 10.02 21.64 -6.91
C PHE A 84 8.96 21.46 -7.99
N VAL A 85 9.34 21.01 -9.20
CA VAL A 85 8.38 20.70 -10.28
C VAL A 85 7.54 19.48 -9.93
N ASN A 86 8.13 18.51 -9.21
CA ASN A 86 7.43 17.34 -8.69
C ASN A 86 6.87 17.59 -7.28
N SER A 87 6.91 18.81 -6.73
CA SER A 87 6.30 19.05 -5.43
C SER A 87 4.80 18.89 -5.60
N GLU A 88 4.25 17.83 -5.03
CA GLU A 88 2.85 17.48 -5.20
C GLU A 88 1.98 18.48 -4.43
N ASP A 89 1.02 19.08 -5.12
CA ASP A 89 -0.04 19.85 -4.46
C ASP A 89 -1.00 18.86 -3.77
N ASN A 90 -0.68 18.56 -2.52
CA ASN A 90 -1.46 17.68 -1.66
C ASN A 90 -2.58 18.43 -0.93
N THR A 91 -2.89 19.68 -1.30
CA THR A 91 -4.03 20.39 -0.70
C THR A 91 -5.33 19.67 -1.09
N LEU A 92 -6.24 19.47 -0.15
CA LEU A 92 -7.56 18.91 -0.44
C LEU A 92 -8.49 20.01 -0.96
N PRO A 93 -9.47 19.68 -1.82
CA PRO A 93 -10.51 20.63 -2.17
C PRO A 93 -11.30 21.02 -0.92
N GLU A 94 -11.71 22.29 -0.83
CA GLU A 94 -12.50 22.79 0.30
C GLU A 94 -13.90 22.14 0.37
N ARG A 95 -14.47 21.81 -0.81
CA ARG A 95 -15.78 21.18 -0.94
C ARG A 95 -15.82 20.16 -2.07
N LEU A 96 -16.73 19.19 -1.98
CA LEU A 96 -17.04 18.24 -3.04
C LEU A 96 -17.84 18.93 -4.18
N PRO A 97 -17.85 18.37 -5.40
CA PRO A 97 -18.64 18.91 -6.52
C PRO A 97 -20.15 18.92 -6.22
N ASP A 98 -20.86 19.92 -6.73
CA ASP A 98 -22.30 20.11 -6.45
C ASP A 98 -23.16 18.89 -6.89
N GLU A 99 -22.82 18.26 -8.02
CA GLU A 99 -23.50 17.04 -8.51
C GLU A 99 -23.38 15.87 -7.51
N SER A 100 -22.18 15.62 -6.97
CA SER A 100 -21.96 14.59 -5.96
C SER A 100 -22.73 14.86 -4.66
N ILE A 101 -22.86 16.13 -4.27
CA ILE A 101 -23.60 16.55 -3.08
C ILE A 101 -25.10 16.29 -3.27
N GLU A 102 -25.65 16.60 -4.44
CA GLU A 102 -27.05 16.32 -4.77
C GLU A 102 -27.34 14.81 -4.78
N LEU A 103 -26.45 14.00 -5.35
CA LEU A 103 -26.57 12.54 -5.33
C LEU A 103 -26.48 11.98 -3.89
N ALA A 104 -25.57 12.48 -3.07
CA ALA A 104 -25.47 12.08 -1.67
C ALA A 104 -26.75 12.41 -0.90
N GLN A 105 -27.35 13.58 -1.15
CA GLN A 105 -28.64 13.96 -0.56
C GLN A 105 -29.77 12.99 -0.96
N GLN A 106 -29.79 12.49 -2.19
CA GLN A 106 -30.75 11.46 -2.60
C GLN A 106 -30.56 10.15 -1.82
N VAL A 107 -29.31 9.74 -1.54
CA VAL A 107 -29.02 8.58 -0.69
C VAL A 107 -29.51 8.79 0.75
N PHE A 108 -29.31 9.99 1.30
CA PHE A 108 -29.87 10.37 2.61
C PHE A 108 -31.40 10.23 2.64
N GLU A 109 -32.09 10.75 1.63
CA GLU A 109 -33.56 10.68 1.54
C GLU A 109 -34.06 9.25 1.39
N GLN A 110 -33.37 8.43 0.59
CA GLN A 110 -33.68 7.01 0.44
C GLN A 110 -33.57 6.23 1.76
N LEU A 111 -32.60 6.60 2.61
CA LEU A 111 -32.31 5.91 3.87
C LEU A 111 -32.98 6.54 5.10
N ALA A 112 -33.70 7.67 4.95
CA ALA A 112 -34.25 8.45 6.05
C ALA A 112 -35.18 7.67 7.00
N ASN A 113 -35.85 6.63 6.51
CA ASN A 113 -36.76 5.78 7.28
C ASN A 113 -36.19 4.38 7.56
N THR A 114 -34.87 4.22 7.47
CA THR A 114 -34.17 2.95 7.74
C THR A 114 -33.49 2.98 9.10
N THR A 115 -32.86 1.87 9.49
CA THR A 115 -32.05 1.78 10.71
C THR A 115 -30.66 2.39 10.56
N ILE A 116 -30.29 2.88 9.36
CA ILE A 116 -29.00 3.51 9.12
C ILE A 116 -29.03 4.94 9.69
N PRO A 117 -28.20 5.26 10.69
CA PRO A 117 -28.20 6.58 11.28
C PRO A 117 -27.64 7.63 10.29
N PRO A 118 -28.18 8.86 10.24
CA PRO A 118 -27.71 9.89 9.30
C PRO A 118 -26.22 10.25 9.43
N PHE A 119 -25.63 10.10 10.63
CA PHE A 119 -24.22 10.37 10.83
C PHE A 119 -23.31 9.39 10.07
N ALA A 120 -23.78 8.17 9.76
CA ALA A 120 -23.05 7.19 8.96
C ALA A 120 -22.82 7.67 7.51
N LEU A 121 -23.67 8.56 7.00
CA LEU A 121 -23.50 9.18 5.69
C LEU A 121 -22.79 10.54 5.81
N THR A 122 -23.11 11.30 6.86
CA THR A 122 -22.57 12.66 7.08
C THR A 122 -21.05 12.67 7.23
N TYR A 123 -20.52 11.66 7.91
CA TYR A 123 -19.09 11.53 8.21
C TYR A 123 -18.43 10.37 7.46
N ALA A 124 -19.10 9.82 6.44
CA ALA A 124 -18.53 8.74 5.64
C ALA A 124 -17.19 9.16 5.03
N PRO A 125 -16.18 8.29 4.94
CA PRO A 125 -14.93 8.63 4.29
C PRO A 125 -15.11 8.97 2.81
N ILE A 126 -14.26 9.86 2.32
CA ILE A 126 -14.00 10.06 0.90
C ILE A 126 -12.70 9.33 0.58
N VAL A 127 -12.72 8.51 -0.46
CA VAL A 127 -11.54 7.76 -0.90
C VAL A 127 -10.90 8.50 -2.07
N ILE A 128 -9.61 8.74 -2.00
CA ILE A 128 -8.82 9.31 -3.10
C ILE A 128 -7.91 8.21 -3.61
N LEU A 129 -8.16 7.77 -4.83
CA LEU A 129 -7.35 6.78 -5.53
C LEU A 129 -6.06 7.44 -6.01
N ASP A 130 -4.96 6.69 -6.04
CA ASP A 130 -3.70 7.17 -6.60
C ASP A 130 -3.87 7.67 -8.05
N ARG A 131 -3.13 8.71 -8.44
CA ARG A 131 -3.23 9.29 -9.80
C ARG A 131 -2.81 8.33 -10.91
N GLU A 132 -1.98 7.34 -10.59
CA GLU A 132 -1.55 6.29 -11.50
C GLU A 132 -2.34 4.98 -11.27
N GLU A 133 -3.46 5.02 -10.55
CA GLU A 133 -4.32 3.85 -10.35
C GLU A 133 -4.86 3.32 -11.69
N THR A 134 -4.83 2.00 -11.83
CA THR A 134 -5.35 1.26 -12.99
C THR A 134 -6.41 0.21 -12.62
N TYR A 135 -6.52 -0.12 -11.33
CA TYR A 135 -7.46 -1.06 -10.74
C TYR A 135 -8.41 -0.29 -9.83
N PHE A 136 -9.60 0.01 -10.35
CA PHE A 136 -10.58 0.84 -9.68
C PHE A 136 -11.58 0.00 -8.85
N PRO A 137 -12.37 0.64 -7.96
CA PRO A 137 -13.43 -0.04 -7.23
C PRO A 137 -14.34 -0.85 -8.15
N SER A 138 -14.67 -2.08 -7.76
CA SER A 138 -15.24 -3.09 -8.65
C SER A 138 -16.63 -3.51 -8.26
N ASP A 139 -17.51 -3.71 -9.24
CA ASP A 139 -18.85 -4.23 -8.98
C ASP A 139 -18.81 -5.68 -8.47
N LEU A 140 -19.44 -5.90 -7.31
CA LEU A 140 -19.49 -7.20 -6.64
C LEU A 140 -20.17 -8.29 -7.50
N SER A 141 -21.20 -7.94 -8.27
CA SER A 141 -21.90 -8.91 -9.12
C SER A 141 -21.07 -9.27 -10.36
N VAL A 142 -20.38 -8.31 -10.96
CA VAL A 142 -19.44 -8.55 -12.07
C VAL A 142 -18.30 -9.48 -11.62
N HIS A 143 -17.78 -9.29 -10.41
CA HIS A 143 -16.76 -10.18 -9.84
C HIS A 143 -17.27 -11.64 -9.73
N ILE A 144 -18.46 -11.84 -9.17
CA ILE A 144 -19.06 -13.19 -9.06
C ILE A 144 -19.33 -13.81 -10.43
N GLN A 145 -19.78 -13.02 -11.42
CA GLN A 145 -20.03 -13.52 -12.78
C GLN A 145 -18.75 -14.01 -13.47
N ASN A 146 -17.61 -13.37 -13.20
CA ASN A 146 -16.32 -13.72 -13.79
C ASN A 146 -15.52 -14.76 -12.99
N THR A 147 -16.08 -15.27 -11.89
CA THR A 147 -15.45 -16.30 -11.06
C THR A 147 -16.31 -17.56 -11.00
N HIS A 148 -15.72 -18.66 -10.54
CA HIS A 148 -16.41 -19.90 -10.26
C HIS A 148 -15.82 -20.59 -9.02
N PRO A 149 -16.63 -21.33 -8.24
CA PRO A 149 -16.14 -22.02 -7.05
C PRO A 149 -15.18 -23.14 -7.44
N THR A 150 -14.10 -23.24 -6.68
CA THR A 150 -13.07 -24.26 -6.80
C THR A 150 -12.59 -24.73 -5.44
N LEU A 151 -12.11 -25.96 -5.38
CA LEU A 151 -11.38 -26.53 -4.25
C LEU A 151 -10.15 -27.24 -4.82
N ASN A 152 -8.96 -26.94 -4.32
CA ASN A 152 -7.70 -27.49 -4.82
C ASN A 152 -7.57 -27.36 -6.34
N PHE A 153 -7.76 -26.14 -6.84
CA PHE A 153 -7.72 -25.79 -8.29
C PHE A 153 -8.72 -26.54 -9.19
N THR A 154 -9.66 -27.29 -8.61
CA THR A 154 -10.65 -28.07 -9.34
C THR A 154 -12.03 -27.45 -9.16
N PRO A 155 -12.82 -27.24 -10.23
CA PRO A 155 -14.20 -26.78 -10.12
C PRO A 155 -15.02 -27.68 -9.19
N THR A 156 -15.77 -27.10 -8.26
CA THR A 156 -16.63 -27.87 -7.36
C THR A 156 -17.83 -28.44 -8.13
N PRO A 157 -18.21 -29.71 -7.94
CA PRO A 157 -19.39 -30.28 -8.59
C PRO A 157 -20.68 -29.64 -8.06
N ASP A 158 -21.50 -29.15 -8.98
CA ASP A 158 -22.93 -28.81 -8.83
C ASP A 158 -23.33 -27.98 -7.59
N THR A 159 -22.96 -26.69 -7.62
CA THR A 159 -23.57 -25.65 -6.78
C THR A 159 -24.76 -25.06 -7.55
N SER A 160 -25.89 -24.75 -6.90
CA SER A 160 -27.07 -24.18 -7.55
C SER A 160 -26.74 -22.91 -8.37
N TYR A 161 -26.48 -23.10 -9.67
CA TYR A 161 -26.10 -22.04 -10.60
C TYR A 161 -27.35 -21.32 -11.15
N PRO A 162 -27.29 -20.00 -11.40
CA PRO A 162 -26.15 -19.10 -11.22
C PRO A 162 -25.94 -18.59 -9.79
N LEU A 163 -24.67 -18.51 -9.36
CA LEU A 163 -24.26 -17.83 -8.14
C LEU A 163 -24.42 -16.30 -8.28
N ASN A 164 -24.78 -15.66 -7.18
CA ASN A 164 -24.96 -14.21 -7.05
C ASN A 164 -24.83 -13.81 -5.58
N LEU A 165 -24.96 -12.50 -5.30
CA LEU A 165 -24.80 -11.97 -3.95
C LEU A 165 -25.81 -12.52 -2.94
N SER A 166 -26.98 -13.01 -3.37
CA SER A 166 -28.02 -13.53 -2.48
C SER A 166 -27.83 -14.98 -2.07
N ASN A 167 -27.02 -15.76 -2.79
CA ASN A 167 -26.88 -17.21 -2.56
C ASN A 167 -25.43 -17.70 -2.42
N LEU A 168 -24.45 -16.78 -2.35
CA LEU A 168 -23.04 -17.13 -2.28
C LEU A 168 -22.68 -17.94 -1.02
N ASP A 169 -23.40 -17.72 0.09
CA ASP A 169 -23.30 -18.47 1.34
C ASP A 169 -23.66 -19.95 1.21
N GLN A 170 -24.39 -20.36 0.18
CA GLN A 170 -24.67 -21.77 -0.06
C GLN A 170 -23.40 -22.60 -0.26
N LEU A 171 -22.32 -21.95 -0.72
CA LEU A 171 -20.99 -22.55 -0.85
C LEU A 171 -20.39 -22.97 0.50
N ASN A 172 -20.83 -22.38 1.62
CA ASN A 172 -20.33 -22.73 2.95
C ASN A 172 -20.65 -24.20 3.33
N ASN A 173 -21.70 -24.78 2.73
CA ASN A 173 -22.07 -26.18 2.93
C ASN A 173 -21.10 -27.14 2.22
N PHE A 174 -20.25 -26.63 1.33
CA PHE A 174 -19.26 -27.42 0.61
C PHE A 174 -17.92 -27.40 1.34
N ASN A 175 -17.45 -28.59 1.76
CA ASN A 175 -16.15 -28.79 2.41
C ASN A 175 -15.84 -27.82 3.56
N GLY A 176 -16.85 -27.47 4.37
CA GLY A 176 -16.68 -26.55 5.49
C GLY A 176 -16.35 -25.10 5.11
N GLY A 177 -16.55 -24.71 3.85
CA GLY A 177 -16.27 -23.36 3.37
C GLY A 177 -14.89 -23.15 2.77
N ASP A 178 -14.10 -24.21 2.60
CA ASP A 178 -12.81 -24.15 1.91
C ASP A 178 -13.05 -24.08 0.38
N VAL A 179 -13.59 -22.96 -0.07
CA VAL A 179 -13.94 -22.69 -1.47
C VAL A 179 -13.28 -21.39 -1.92
N TYR A 180 -12.73 -21.40 -3.12
CA TYR A 180 -12.11 -20.26 -3.77
C TYR A 180 -12.97 -19.82 -4.97
N LEU A 181 -13.28 -18.53 -5.04
CA LEU A 181 -13.90 -17.90 -6.22
C LEU A 181 -12.83 -17.64 -7.29
N SER A 182 -12.38 -18.71 -7.95
CA SER A 182 -11.32 -18.63 -8.95
C SER A 182 -11.80 -17.97 -10.23
N SER A 183 -10.92 -17.19 -10.86
CA SER A 183 -11.17 -16.52 -12.13
C SER A 183 -11.51 -17.51 -13.24
N ARG A 184 -12.51 -17.18 -14.07
CA ARG A 184 -12.84 -17.95 -15.29
C ARG A 184 -11.78 -17.79 -16.40
N GLU A 185 -10.94 -16.79 -16.30
CA GLU A 185 -9.86 -16.48 -17.24
C GLU A 185 -8.49 -16.53 -16.55
N PRO A 186 -7.39 -16.87 -17.25
CA PRO A 186 -6.06 -16.94 -16.63
C PRO A 186 -5.67 -15.60 -15.98
N ILE A 187 -5.48 -15.58 -14.66
CA ILE A 187 -5.21 -14.32 -13.92
C ILE A 187 -3.95 -13.60 -14.39
N VAL A 188 -2.97 -14.35 -14.91
CA VAL A 188 -1.72 -13.81 -15.47
C VAL A 188 -1.89 -13.02 -16.77
N SER A 189 -3.04 -13.11 -17.44
CA SER A 189 -3.35 -12.24 -18.59
C SER A 189 -3.95 -10.90 -18.19
N LEU A 190 -4.22 -10.70 -16.88
CA LEU A 190 -4.90 -9.52 -16.33
C LEU A 190 -6.20 -9.18 -17.09
N PRO A 191 -7.23 -10.06 -17.02
CA PRO A 191 -8.51 -9.84 -17.67
C PRO A 191 -9.07 -8.44 -17.40
N VAL A 192 -9.75 -7.86 -18.39
CA VAL A 192 -10.20 -6.45 -18.33
C VAL A 192 -11.14 -6.18 -17.15
N TRP A 193 -11.95 -7.18 -16.75
CA TRP A 193 -12.89 -7.04 -15.63
C TRP A 193 -12.20 -6.78 -14.28
N LEU A 194 -10.90 -7.11 -14.15
CA LEU A 194 -10.10 -6.82 -12.96
C LEU A 194 -9.87 -5.32 -12.75
N ARG A 195 -9.99 -4.49 -13.81
CA ARG A 195 -9.75 -3.04 -13.73
C ARG A 195 -10.84 -2.27 -12.99
N GLY A 196 -11.98 -2.89 -12.70
CA GLY A 196 -13.11 -2.23 -12.04
C GLY A 196 -13.65 -1.03 -12.82
N GLN A 197 -14.32 -0.13 -12.10
CA GLN A 197 -14.96 1.05 -12.66
C GLN A 197 -14.35 2.31 -12.10
N LYS A 198 -13.78 3.15 -12.98
CA LYS A 198 -13.22 4.44 -12.58
C LYS A 198 -14.34 5.39 -12.10
N PRO A 199 -14.19 6.05 -10.95
CA PRO A 199 -15.14 7.07 -10.50
C PRO A 199 -15.18 8.27 -11.45
N GLU A 200 -16.39 8.79 -11.69
CA GLU A 200 -16.62 9.98 -12.49
C GLU A 200 -16.20 11.26 -11.74
N GLU A 201 -15.82 12.31 -12.49
CA GLU A 201 -15.15 13.48 -11.90
C GLU A 201 -16.08 14.40 -11.12
N ASN A 202 -17.30 14.58 -11.61
CA ASN A 202 -18.29 15.48 -11.01
C ASN A 202 -19.21 14.76 -10.05
N SER A 203 -19.68 13.56 -10.41
CA SER A 203 -20.58 12.79 -9.55
C SER A 203 -19.83 12.03 -8.46
N LEU A 204 -18.52 11.80 -8.60
CA LEU A 204 -17.68 10.96 -7.71
C LEU A 204 -18.14 9.50 -7.58
N ARG A 205 -19.16 9.11 -8.34
CA ARG A 205 -19.75 7.78 -8.35
C ARG A 205 -19.04 6.90 -9.38
N THR A 206 -19.02 5.61 -9.11
CA THR A 206 -18.75 4.58 -10.12
C THR A 206 -20.04 4.15 -10.78
N ASP A 207 -20.27 4.58 -12.02
CA ASP A 207 -21.52 4.29 -12.72
C ASP A 207 -21.74 2.79 -12.94
N ASN A 208 -22.97 2.33 -12.67
CA ASN A 208 -23.40 0.93 -12.81
C ASN A 208 -22.54 -0.08 -12.01
N ALA A 209 -21.96 0.35 -10.89
CA ALA A 209 -21.18 -0.51 -10.00
C ALA A 209 -21.64 -0.37 -8.54
N THR A 210 -21.72 -1.52 -7.86
CA THR A 210 -21.88 -1.65 -6.41
C THR A 210 -20.60 -2.23 -5.84
N ASN A 211 -19.80 -1.37 -5.22
CA ASN A 211 -18.42 -1.65 -4.82
C ASN A 211 -18.12 -1.24 -3.38
N CYS A 212 -19.12 -0.78 -2.65
CA CYS A 212 -19.02 -0.49 -1.23
C CYS A 212 -20.09 -1.24 -0.43
N VAL A 213 -19.73 -1.63 0.79
CA VAL A 213 -20.68 -2.13 1.78
C VAL A 213 -20.50 -1.32 3.05
N ILE A 214 -21.59 -0.71 3.52
CA ILE A 214 -21.62 0.07 4.75
C ILE A 214 -22.37 -0.73 5.80
N VAL A 215 -21.67 -1.06 6.89
CA VAL A 215 -22.22 -1.86 8.00
C VAL A 215 -22.18 -1.04 9.27
N VAL A 216 -23.36 -0.87 9.88
CA VAL A 216 -23.53 -0.20 11.17
C VAL A 216 -23.59 -1.25 12.26
N VAL A 217 -22.71 -1.13 13.25
CA VAL A 217 -22.61 -2.04 14.39
C VAL A 217 -22.88 -1.26 15.67
N GLU A 218 -24.06 -1.46 16.25
CA GLU A 218 -24.34 -0.93 17.58
C GLU A 218 -23.59 -1.75 18.63
N LYS A 219 -22.87 -1.09 19.52
CA LYS A 219 -22.19 -1.73 20.65
C LYS A 219 -23.11 -1.72 21.87
N GLU A 220 -22.80 -2.59 22.83
CA GLU A 220 -23.41 -2.50 24.15
C GLU A 220 -23.12 -1.13 24.78
N LEU A 221 -24.09 -0.60 25.52
CA LEU A 221 -23.98 0.70 26.17
C LEU A 221 -22.74 0.74 27.09
N GLU A 222 -21.86 1.71 26.84
CA GLU A 222 -20.67 1.89 27.68
C GLU A 222 -21.01 2.83 28.84
N ARG A 223 -20.93 2.34 30.08
CA ARG A 223 -21.21 3.16 31.25
C ARG A 223 -20.06 4.14 31.48
N ASN A 224 -20.31 5.42 31.27
CA ASN A 224 -19.39 6.46 31.71
C ASN A 224 -19.62 6.75 33.20
N GLU A 225 -18.74 6.26 34.06
CA GLU A 225 -18.86 6.43 35.51
C GLU A 225 -18.75 7.89 35.97
N THR A 226 -17.98 8.70 35.24
CA THR A 226 -17.75 10.11 35.59
C THR A 226 -18.98 10.97 35.29
N LEU A 227 -19.67 10.67 34.19
CA LEU A 227 -20.91 11.36 33.80
C LEU A 227 -22.16 10.69 34.36
N ASN A 228 -22.02 9.52 35.00
CA ASN A 228 -23.11 8.63 35.42
C ASN A 228 -24.17 8.46 34.32
N LYS A 229 -23.70 8.21 33.09
CA LYS A 229 -24.51 8.10 31.88
C LYS A 229 -24.03 6.93 31.04
N ASP A 230 -24.97 6.20 30.47
CA ASP A 230 -24.72 5.21 29.44
C ASP A 230 -24.51 5.90 28.09
N LEU A 231 -23.37 5.61 27.45
CA LEU A 231 -23.01 6.15 26.14
C LEU A 231 -23.44 5.19 25.04
N ASN A 232 -24.08 5.72 24.01
CA ASN A 232 -24.36 4.93 22.81
C ASN A 232 -23.11 4.91 21.93
N VAL A 233 -22.49 3.75 21.78
CA VAL A 233 -21.31 3.57 20.94
C VAL A 233 -21.71 2.80 19.69
N VAL A 234 -21.41 3.37 18.52
CA VAL A 234 -21.70 2.79 17.21
C VAL A 234 -20.42 2.78 16.38
N ASP A 235 -20.06 1.62 15.84
CA ASP A 235 -18.99 1.53 14.85
C ASP A 235 -19.63 1.43 13.46
N VAL A 236 -19.18 2.25 12.52
CA VAL A 236 -19.61 2.19 11.12
C VAL A 236 -18.42 1.77 10.26
N PHE A 237 -18.56 0.65 9.58
CA PHE A 237 -17.56 0.10 8.66
C PHE A 237 -17.91 0.50 7.23
N TYR A 238 -16.92 1.01 6.51
CA TYR A 238 -17.01 1.37 5.10
C TYR A 238 -16.07 0.44 4.35
N LEU A 239 -16.62 -0.64 3.80
CA LEU A 239 -15.87 -1.70 3.15
C LEU A 239 -15.83 -1.44 1.65
N TYR A 240 -14.65 -1.43 1.08
CA TYR A 240 -14.37 -1.15 -0.32
C TYR A 240 -13.95 -2.44 -1.01
N PHE A 241 -14.49 -2.67 -2.20
CA PHE A 241 -14.20 -3.86 -2.97
C PHE A 241 -13.50 -3.54 -4.28
N TYR A 242 -12.42 -4.29 -4.54
CA TYR A 242 -11.70 -4.29 -5.80
C TYR A 242 -11.60 -5.73 -6.30
N SER A 243 -11.69 -5.95 -7.61
CA SER A 243 -11.60 -7.29 -8.18
C SER A 243 -10.17 -7.83 -8.23
N PHE A 244 -9.18 -6.97 -8.03
CA PHE A 244 -7.78 -7.32 -8.10
C PHE A 244 -6.96 -6.43 -7.18
N ASN A 245 -6.03 -7.03 -6.46
CA ASN A 245 -4.96 -6.36 -5.75
C ASN A 245 -3.67 -6.52 -6.57
N ASP A 246 -3.13 -5.40 -7.08
CA ASP A 246 -1.80 -5.34 -7.68
C ASP A 246 -0.79 -5.09 -6.57
N GLY A 247 -0.32 -6.17 -5.97
CA GLY A 247 0.44 -6.13 -4.74
C GLY A 247 1.74 -5.31 -4.85
N PRO A 248 2.29 -4.90 -3.69
CA PRO A 248 3.44 -4.02 -3.62
C PRO A 248 4.69 -4.64 -4.25
N ARG A 249 5.67 -3.79 -4.54
CA ARG A 249 6.98 -4.21 -5.04
C ARG A 249 8.00 -4.23 -3.90
N GLY A 250 8.60 -5.38 -3.64
CA GLY A 250 9.76 -5.55 -2.77
C GLY A 250 10.99 -5.93 -3.61
N LEU A 251 12.13 -5.25 -3.42
CA LEU A 251 13.35 -5.47 -4.23
C LEU A 251 13.11 -5.41 -5.75
N GLY A 252 12.19 -4.55 -6.19
CA GLY A 252 11.82 -4.41 -7.61
C GLY A 252 10.99 -5.55 -8.18
N ARG A 253 10.56 -6.50 -7.35
CA ARG A 253 9.68 -7.62 -7.75
C ARG A 253 8.33 -7.50 -7.05
N GLN A 254 7.29 -7.87 -7.76
CA GLN A 254 5.92 -7.81 -7.26
C GLN A 254 5.59 -9.01 -6.37
N VAL A 255 4.92 -8.74 -5.25
CA VAL A 255 4.49 -9.74 -4.28
C VAL A 255 3.04 -9.49 -3.86
N GLY A 256 2.28 -10.55 -3.60
CA GLY A 256 0.95 -10.44 -3.02
C GLY A 256 -0.18 -10.05 -3.98
N ASN A 257 -0.03 -10.25 -5.29
CA ASN A 257 -1.17 -10.11 -6.20
C ASN A 257 -2.24 -11.15 -5.86
N HIS A 258 -3.50 -10.74 -5.81
CA HIS A 258 -4.60 -11.67 -5.64
C HIS A 258 -5.87 -11.15 -6.31
N ILE A 259 -6.70 -12.10 -6.76
CA ILE A 259 -8.06 -11.79 -7.19
C ILE A 259 -8.91 -11.50 -5.96
N GLY A 260 -9.79 -10.52 -6.09
CA GLY A 260 -10.65 -9.96 -5.05
C GLY A 260 -9.87 -9.28 -3.94
N ASP A 261 -10.38 -8.18 -3.44
CA ASP A 261 -9.71 -7.38 -2.44
C ASP A 261 -10.74 -6.58 -1.63
N TRP A 262 -10.65 -6.72 -0.32
CA TRP A 262 -11.53 -6.06 0.63
C TRP A 262 -10.69 -5.14 1.48
N GLU A 263 -10.92 -3.84 1.35
CA GLU A 263 -10.30 -2.81 2.17
C GLU A 263 -11.36 -2.07 2.99
N HIS A 264 -10.99 -1.36 4.05
CA HIS A 264 -11.99 -0.60 4.81
C HIS A 264 -11.43 0.54 5.66
N ASN A 265 -12.34 1.48 5.90
CA ASN A 265 -12.27 2.33 7.08
C ASN A 265 -13.34 1.90 8.09
N MET A 266 -13.10 2.19 9.37
CA MET A 266 -14.13 2.11 10.40
C MET A 266 -14.13 3.40 11.21
N ILE A 267 -15.29 4.00 11.44
CA ILE A 267 -15.43 5.18 12.28
C ILE A 267 -16.24 4.81 13.52
N ARG A 268 -15.70 5.13 14.69
CA ARG A 268 -16.40 5.01 15.97
C ARG A 268 -17.13 6.30 16.29
N PHE A 269 -18.39 6.16 16.69
CA PHE A 269 -19.26 7.23 17.13
C PHE A 269 -19.64 7.03 18.59
N THR A 270 -19.70 8.12 19.35
CA THR A 270 -20.23 8.16 20.71
C THR A 270 -21.36 9.19 20.75
N ASP A 271 -22.57 8.74 21.07
CA ASP A 271 -23.79 9.56 21.01
C ASP A 271 -23.97 10.28 19.64
N GLY A 272 -23.57 9.63 18.55
CA GLY A 272 -23.64 10.15 17.18
C GLY A 272 -22.51 11.11 16.77
N ILE A 273 -21.53 11.35 17.65
CA ILE A 273 -20.35 12.18 17.37
C ILE A 273 -19.16 11.26 17.02
N PRO A 274 -18.47 11.44 15.88
CA PRO A 274 -17.33 10.62 15.54
C PRO A 274 -16.15 10.92 16.46
N THR A 275 -15.51 9.88 17.01
CA THR A 275 -14.41 10.00 17.97
C THR A 275 -13.09 9.44 17.46
N ALA A 276 -13.14 8.38 16.65
CA ALA A 276 -11.95 7.75 16.09
C ALA A 276 -12.22 7.14 14.71
N ILE A 277 -11.14 6.95 13.94
CA ILE A 277 -11.17 6.30 12.65
C ILE A 277 -10.02 5.29 12.53
N TRP A 278 -10.32 4.13 11.96
CA TRP A 278 -9.38 3.09 11.56
C TRP A 278 -9.13 3.13 10.06
N TYR A 279 -7.88 2.97 9.65
CA TYR A 279 -7.44 2.80 8.26
C TYR A 279 -6.83 1.41 8.11
N SER A 280 -7.44 0.55 7.29
CA SER A 280 -6.86 -0.77 6.99
C SER A 280 -5.64 -0.65 6.08
N GLN A 281 -4.60 -1.43 6.38
CA GLN A 281 -3.36 -1.44 5.63
C GLN A 281 -2.87 -2.89 5.51
N HIS A 282 -3.27 -3.57 4.43
CA HIS A 282 -3.05 -5.02 4.26
C HIS A 282 -3.69 -5.80 5.43
N GLY A 283 -2.97 -6.74 6.04
CA GLY A 283 -3.37 -7.43 7.28
C GLY A 283 -3.22 -6.59 8.56
N PHE A 284 -2.92 -5.29 8.44
CA PHE A 284 -2.67 -4.37 9.56
C PHE A 284 -3.54 -3.11 9.44
N GLY A 285 -3.11 -2.03 10.10
CA GLY A 285 -3.70 -0.71 9.97
C GLY A 285 -3.29 0.21 11.12
N ALA A 286 -3.87 1.41 11.12
CA ALA A 286 -3.66 2.41 12.14
C ALA A 286 -4.96 3.11 12.54
N ALA A 287 -5.06 3.45 13.83
CA ALA A 287 -6.17 4.23 14.38
C ALA A 287 -5.72 5.66 14.68
N TYR A 288 -6.61 6.61 14.40
CA TYR A 288 -6.43 8.02 14.71
C TYR A 288 -7.69 8.56 15.40
N THR A 289 -7.54 9.61 16.22
CA THR A 289 -8.72 10.37 16.63
C THR A 289 -9.35 11.00 15.39
N PHE A 290 -10.67 11.15 15.41
CA PHE A 290 -11.37 11.66 14.23
C PHE A 290 -10.90 13.07 13.87
N ASP A 291 -10.55 13.90 14.86
CA ASP A 291 -10.05 15.26 14.65
C ASP A 291 -8.66 15.31 14.02
N ALA A 292 -7.81 14.31 14.25
CA ALA A 292 -6.44 14.27 13.74
C ALA A 292 -6.33 14.18 12.22
N VAL A 293 -7.32 13.61 11.55
CA VAL A 293 -7.23 13.30 10.12
C VAL A 293 -7.75 14.41 9.21
N GLN A 294 -7.23 14.44 7.99
CA GLN A 294 -7.65 15.37 6.94
C GLN A 294 -9.10 15.12 6.51
N LYS A 295 -9.82 16.19 6.13
CA LYS A 295 -11.26 16.13 5.77
C LYS A 295 -11.58 17.01 4.56
N ILE A 296 -12.58 16.62 3.79
CA ILE A 296 -13.29 17.49 2.84
C ILE A 296 -14.66 17.78 3.45
N GLY A 297 -14.90 19.03 3.86
CA GLY A 297 -16.02 19.34 4.75
C GLY A 297 -15.93 18.53 6.04
N ASN A 298 -16.96 17.74 6.35
CA ASN A 298 -17.00 16.89 7.55
C ASN A 298 -16.47 15.46 7.32
N ARG A 299 -16.13 15.12 6.07
CA ARG A 299 -15.84 13.74 5.67
C ARG A 299 -14.34 13.48 5.70
N PRO A 300 -13.84 12.49 6.47
CA PRO A 300 -12.42 12.17 6.50
C PRO A 300 -11.96 11.64 5.16
N VAL A 301 -10.70 11.89 4.83
CA VAL A 301 -10.09 11.41 3.59
C VAL A 301 -9.28 10.15 3.87
N ALA A 302 -9.43 9.16 2.99
CA ALA A 302 -8.56 8.01 2.87
C ALA A 302 -7.90 7.99 1.50
N PHE A 303 -6.57 7.97 1.48
CA PHE A 303 -5.81 7.78 0.27
C PHE A 303 -5.59 6.28 0.06
N SER A 304 -6.14 5.74 -1.01
CA SER A 304 -5.99 4.33 -1.38
C SER A 304 -4.69 4.16 -2.15
N ALA A 305 -3.85 3.25 -1.69
CA ALA A 305 -2.56 2.97 -2.29
C ALA A 305 -2.70 2.38 -3.69
N ARG A 306 -1.81 2.78 -4.59
CA ARG A 306 -1.80 2.32 -5.97
C ARG A 306 -1.70 0.80 -6.04
N GLY A 307 -2.76 0.16 -6.56
CA GLY A 307 -2.81 -1.27 -6.82
C GLY A 307 -3.07 -2.14 -5.59
N SER A 308 -2.42 -1.86 -4.46
CA SER A 308 -2.59 -2.61 -3.20
C SER A 308 -3.81 -2.16 -2.38
N HIS A 309 -4.37 -1.01 -2.73
CA HIS A 309 -5.58 -0.38 -2.15
C HIS A 309 -5.60 -0.12 -0.65
N SER A 310 -4.51 -0.40 0.07
CA SER A 310 -4.37 -0.06 1.47
C SER A 310 -4.71 1.42 1.72
N ASN A 311 -5.39 1.70 2.83
CA ASN A 311 -5.91 3.02 3.13
C ASN A 311 -4.96 3.79 4.04
N TRP A 312 -4.66 5.03 3.67
CA TRP A 312 -3.74 5.89 4.40
C TRP A 312 -4.35 7.26 4.71
N PRO A 313 -3.97 7.92 5.81
CA PRO A 313 -4.41 9.28 6.13
C PRO A 313 -3.67 10.37 5.33
N GLU A 314 -2.63 9.99 4.57
CA GLU A 314 -1.77 10.93 3.82
C GLU A 314 -1.45 10.44 2.40
N ALA A 315 -1.25 11.41 1.51
CA ALA A 315 -0.72 11.24 0.16
C ALA A 315 0.82 11.29 0.19
N MET A 316 1.47 10.13 0.25
CA MET A 316 2.92 9.99 0.18
C MET A 316 3.34 8.54 -0.10
N ALA A 317 4.66 8.30 -0.16
CA ALA A 317 5.20 6.95 -0.11
C ALA A 317 5.28 6.46 1.34
N HIS A 318 4.63 5.33 1.63
CA HIS A 318 4.52 4.73 2.96
C HIS A 318 5.44 3.52 3.08
N ASP A 319 6.51 3.64 3.88
CA ASP A 319 7.49 2.57 4.09
C ASP A 319 6.91 1.46 4.98
N PHE A 320 6.91 0.22 4.48
CA PHE A 320 6.39 -0.92 5.22
C PHE A 320 7.16 -1.25 6.49
N HIS A 321 8.41 -0.80 6.62
CA HIS A 321 9.14 -0.91 7.87
C HIS A 321 8.41 -0.23 9.04
N GLY A 322 7.66 0.84 8.78
CA GLY A 322 6.85 1.52 9.79
C GLY A 322 5.63 0.72 10.26
N ILE A 323 5.18 -0.26 9.46
CA ILE A 323 4.07 -1.15 9.77
C ILE A 323 4.57 -2.42 10.46
N ASP A 324 5.66 -2.99 9.92
CA ASP A 324 6.30 -4.22 10.38
C ASP A 324 7.82 -4.08 10.36
N ALA A 325 8.41 -4.00 11.56
CA ALA A 325 9.85 -3.84 11.74
C ALA A 325 10.69 -5.01 11.20
N ARG A 326 10.07 -6.14 10.84
CA ARG A 326 10.74 -7.27 10.17
C ARG A 326 11.08 -6.98 8.72
N ILE A 327 10.37 -6.06 8.07
CA ILE A 327 10.66 -5.61 6.71
C ILE A 327 11.77 -4.57 6.80
N PRO A 328 12.93 -4.75 6.14
CA PRO A 328 13.98 -3.74 6.11
C PRO A 328 13.47 -2.38 5.63
N SER A 329 13.95 -1.30 6.24
CA SER A 329 13.59 0.05 5.83
C SER A 329 13.95 0.29 4.36
N HIS A 330 13.07 1.02 3.68
CA HIS A 330 13.16 1.42 2.28
C HIS A 330 13.13 0.28 1.28
N LEU A 331 12.59 -0.88 1.67
CA LEU A 331 12.53 -2.06 0.82
C LEU A 331 11.24 -2.16 0.00
N ALA A 332 10.12 -1.80 0.61
CA ALA A 332 8.79 -1.94 0.04
C ALA A 332 7.92 -0.79 0.54
N PHE A 333 7.09 -0.28 -0.36
CA PHE A 333 6.27 0.90 -0.13
C PHE A 333 4.89 0.71 -0.71
N ASP A 334 3.91 1.32 -0.05
CA ASP A 334 2.70 1.76 -0.70
C ASP A 334 2.87 3.20 -1.18
N TYR A 335 2.28 3.52 -2.33
CA TYR A 335 2.29 4.86 -2.88
C TYR A 335 0.87 5.39 -2.92
N THR A 336 0.64 6.50 -2.26
CA THR A 336 -0.61 7.23 -2.31
C THR A 336 -0.37 8.64 -2.86
N SER A 337 -1.35 9.14 -3.62
CA SER A 337 -1.31 10.50 -4.15
C SER A 337 -2.72 11.03 -4.37
N ARG A 338 -2.83 12.32 -4.70
CA ARG A 338 -4.10 12.95 -5.04
C ARG A 338 -4.51 12.65 -6.48
N GLY A 339 -5.11 11.47 -6.69
CA GLY A 339 -5.73 11.09 -7.96
C GLY A 339 -7.24 11.29 -7.99
N ARG A 340 -7.97 10.24 -8.39
CA ARG A 340 -9.42 10.31 -8.59
C ARG A 340 -10.14 10.26 -7.24
N ILE A 341 -10.99 11.24 -6.97
CA ILE A 341 -11.87 11.25 -5.79
C ILE A 341 -13.04 10.31 -6.06
N TRP A 342 -13.37 9.50 -5.06
CA TRP A 342 -14.47 8.54 -5.05
C TRP A 342 -15.31 8.76 -3.79
N ASP A 343 -16.63 8.79 -3.98
CA ASP A 343 -17.58 8.73 -2.88
C ASP A 343 -18.20 7.33 -2.79
N PRO A 344 -17.75 6.48 -1.84
CA PRO A 344 -18.26 5.12 -1.71
C PRO A 344 -19.75 5.05 -1.39
N THR A 345 -20.32 6.10 -0.77
CA THR A 345 -21.73 6.09 -0.35
C THR A 345 -22.71 6.08 -1.53
N LEU A 346 -22.26 6.53 -2.71
CA LEU A 346 -23.08 6.62 -3.92
C LEU A 346 -23.24 5.29 -4.66
N SER A 347 -22.50 4.25 -4.23
CA SER A 347 -22.44 2.92 -4.83
C SER A 347 -22.39 1.82 -3.76
N ALA A 348 -23.11 2.03 -2.64
CA ALA A 348 -23.06 1.17 -1.47
C ALA A 348 -24.30 0.30 -1.25
N LEU A 349 -24.07 -0.87 -0.65
CA LEU A 349 -25.10 -1.64 0.06
C LEU A 349 -25.05 -1.29 1.55
N PHE A 350 -26.19 -1.27 2.23
CA PHE A 350 -26.32 -0.74 3.58
C PHE A 350 -26.92 -1.79 4.53
N TYR A 351 -26.25 -2.05 5.65
CA TYR A 351 -26.69 -3.05 6.61
C TYR A 351 -26.49 -2.56 8.05
N THR A 352 -27.31 -3.09 8.95
CA THR A 352 -26.96 -3.16 10.38
C THR A 352 -26.51 -4.56 10.72
N PHE A 353 -25.58 -4.71 11.65
CA PHE A 353 -25.10 -6.00 12.11
C PHE A 353 -25.30 -6.15 13.62
N ASN A 354 -25.97 -7.22 14.00
CA ASN A 354 -26.20 -7.59 15.39
C ASN A 354 -25.44 -8.87 15.73
N LYS A 355 -24.51 -8.80 16.68
CA LYS A 355 -23.77 -9.96 17.17
C LYS A 355 -24.73 -10.94 17.86
N THR A 356 -24.69 -12.21 17.48
CA THR A 356 -25.40 -13.28 18.21
C THR A 356 -24.41 -13.93 19.18
N GLN A 357 -24.81 -14.10 20.44
CA GLN A 357 -24.00 -14.80 21.44
C GLN A 357 -23.56 -16.16 20.87
N PRO A 358 -22.26 -16.51 20.90
CA PRO A 358 -21.83 -17.83 20.46
C PRO A 358 -22.53 -18.90 21.31
N SER A 359 -23.08 -19.94 20.67
CA SER A 359 -23.61 -21.07 21.43
C SER A 359 -22.47 -21.69 22.26
N LEU A 360 -22.73 -21.93 23.53
CA LEU A 360 -21.78 -22.47 24.52
C LEU A 360 -21.42 -23.94 24.25
N ASN A 361 -20.94 -24.28 23.06
CA ASN A 361 -20.39 -25.60 22.75
C ASN A 361 -18.85 -25.48 22.56
N PRO A 362 -18.05 -25.85 23.58
CA PRO A 362 -16.61 -25.59 23.63
C PRO A 362 -15.75 -26.57 22.82
N GLU A 363 -16.28 -27.25 21.79
CA GLU A 363 -15.55 -28.33 21.11
C GLU A 363 -15.17 -28.06 19.63
N SER A 364 -15.50 -26.91 19.04
CA SER A 364 -15.00 -26.58 17.69
C SER A 364 -13.72 -25.73 17.74
N ASN A 365 -12.56 -26.39 17.76
CA ASN A 365 -11.29 -25.76 17.38
C ASN A 365 -11.32 -25.43 15.88
N SER A 366 -11.73 -24.21 15.54
CA SER A 366 -11.60 -23.63 14.20
C SER A 366 -11.81 -22.12 14.32
N SER A 367 -10.88 -21.33 13.80
CA SER A 367 -10.94 -19.86 13.61
C SER A 367 -12.38 -19.35 13.49
N SER A 368 -12.87 -18.77 14.58
CA SER A 368 -14.30 -18.64 14.87
C SER A 368 -14.98 -17.62 13.95
N ALA A 369 -16.00 -18.07 13.22
CA ALA A 369 -17.01 -17.24 12.56
C ALA A 369 -17.41 -16.05 13.42
N GLU A 370 -17.56 -14.85 12.84
CA GLU A 370 -18.38 -13.84 13.49
C GLU A 370 -19.84 -14.29 13.42
N SER A 371 -20.35 -14.80 14.53
CA SER A 371 -21.76 -15.14 14.66
C SER A 371 -22.55 -13.85 14.83
N GLY A 372 -23.28 -13.45 13.80
CA GLY A 372 -24.20 -12.33 13.87
C GLY A 372 -25.13 -12.25 12.67
N ILE A 373 -26.07 -11.32 12.73
CA ILE A 373 -27.14 -11.15 11.76
C ILE A 373 -26.98 -9.81 11.07
N TYR A 374 -26.72 -9.85 9.76
CA TYR A 374 -26.82 -8.70 8.86
C TYR A 374 -28.28 -8.46 8.48
N THR A 375 -28.77 -7.25 8.76
CA THR A 375 -30.11 -6.80 8.37
C THR A 375 -29.97 -5.73 7.30
N PRO A 376 -30.49 -5.94 6.08
CA PRO A 376 -30.41 -4.94 5.01
C PRO A 376 -31.27 -3.71 5.33
N ALA A 377 -30.75 -2.52 5.03
CA ALA A 377 -31.51 -1.28 5.17
C ALA A 377 -32.66 -1.20 4.16
N LEU A 378 -32.46 -1.78 2.97
CA LEU A 378 -33.45 -1.82 1.90
C LEU A 378 -33.83 -3.28 1.55
N PRO A 379 -35.12 -3.62 1.40
CA PRO A 379 -35.55 -5.02 1.22
C PRO A 379 -34.94 -5.77 0.02
N SER A 380 -34.47 -5.06 -1.00
CA SER A 380 -33.86 -5.66 -2.20
C SER A 380 -32.38 -5.98 -2.04
N GLN A 381 -31.73 -5.59 -0.94
CA GLN A 381 -30.30 -5.78 -0.77
C GLN A 381 -29.97 -7.23 -0.41
N PRO A 382 -29.04 -7.88 -1.13
CA PRO A 382 -28.70 -9.28 -0.92
C PRO A 382 -27.92 -9.48 0.38
N THR A 383 -27.98 -10.65 1.00
CA THR A 383 -27.23 -10.92 2.25
C THR A 383 -26.29 -12.12 2.17
N GLY A 384 -26.48 -13.04 1.22
CA GLY A 384 -25.69 -14.29 1.14
C GLY A 384 -24.18 -14.06 1.09
N PHE A 385 -23.71 -13.08 0.31
CA PHE A 385 -22.29 -12.79 0.19
C PHE A 385 -21.61 -12.31 1.51
N LEU A 386 -22.39 -11.74 2.44
CA LEU A 386 -21.88 -11.33 3.76
C LEU A 386 -21.54 -12.54 4.63
N TYR A 387 -22.22 -13.66 4.41
CA TYR A 387 -22.01 -14.91 5.14
C TYR A 387 -21.07 -15.87 4.45
N PHE A 388 -20.69 -15.63 3.19
CA PHE A 388 -19.76 -16.51 2.47
C PHE A 388 -18.40 -16.58 3.17
N ASN A 389 -17.99 -17.79 3.57
CA ASN A 389 -16.80 -18.03 4.38
C ASN A 389 -15.59 -18.54 3.59
N GLY A 390 -15.73 -18.64 2.26
CA GLY A 390 -14.64 -18.95 1.35
C GLY A 390 -13.78 -17.73 1.01
N GLN A 391 -12.90 -17.93 0.03
CA GLN A 391 -11.94 -16.94 -0.45
C GLN A 391 -12.50 -16.23 -1.68
N TRP A 392 -12.46 -14.91 -1.66
CA TRP A 392 -12.85 -14.02 -2.76
C TRP A 392 -11.72 -13.94 -3.78
N GLY A 393 -11.41 -15.04 -4.45
CA GLY A 393 -10.38 -15.10 -5.48
C GLY A 393 -9.77 -16.48 -5.62
N ASP A 394 -8.81 -16.60 -6.52
CA ASP A 394 -8.07 -17.82 -6.78
C ASP A 394 -7.30 -18.31 -5.54
N GLN A 395 -7.04 -19.61 -5.51
CA GLN A 395 -6.05 -20.19 -4.61
C GLN A 395 -4.65 -19.73 -5.02
N GLN A 396 -3.76 -19.52 -4.04
CA GLN A 396 -2.36 -19.15 -4.29
C GLN A 396 -1.76 -20.06 -5.37
N LEU A 397 -1.25 -19.48 -6.45
CA LEU A 397 -0.67 -20.27 -7.55
C LEU A 397 0.51 -21.11 -7.04
N ARG A 398 0.68 -22.30 -7.59
CA ARG A 398 1.81 -23.17 -7.26
C ARG A 398 3.09 -22.61 -7.89
N ILE A 399 4.25 -22.96 -7.33
CA ILE A 399 5.55 -22.46 -7.81
C ILE A 399 5.79 -22.82 -9.28
N GLU A 400 5.29 -23.98 -9.72
CA GLU A 400 5.37 -24.46 -11.10
C GLU A 400 4.36 -23.79 -12.06
N ASP A 401 3.36 -23.08 -11.55
CA ASP A 401 2.35 -22.44 -12.39
C ASP A 401 2.95 -21.22 -13.11
N LYS A 402 2.56 -21.04 -14.37
CA LYS A 402 3.09 -19.97 -15.22
C LYS A 402 2.86 -18.60 -14.56
N GLY A 403 3.92 -17.81 -14.42
CA GLY A 403 3.85 -16.44 -13.93
C GLY A 403 3.92 -16.29 -12.41
N GLN A 404 3.99 -17.41 -11.67
CA GLN A 404 4.30 -17.39 -10.24
C GLN A 404 5.79 -17.11 -10.03
N GLU A 405 6.09 -16.33 -9.00
CA GLU A 405 7.44 -16.06 -8.50
C GLU A 405 7.40 -16.14 -6.98
N GLU A 406 8.49 -16.58 -6.35
CA GLU A 406 8.63 -16.63 -4.89
C GLU A 406 9.96 -15.97 -4.50
N ILE A 407 9.92 -15.14 -3.47
CA ILE A 407 11.07 -14.39 -2.97
C ILE A 407 10.99 -14.36 -1.45
N PHE A 408 11.92 -15.05 -0.76
CA PHE A 408 12.02 -15.08 0.70
C PHE A 408 10.71 -15.43 1.44
N GLY A 409 9.93 -16.35 0.88
CA GLY A 409 8.62 -16.81 1.36
C GLY A 409 7.43 -16.00 0.83
N PHE A 410 7.67 -14.91 0.08
CA PHE A 410 6.61 -14.08 -0.50
C PHE A 410 6.32 -14.51 -1.93
N PHE A 411 5.06 -14.85 -2.18
CA PHE A 411 4.58 -15.25 -3.49
C PHE A 411 4.07 -14.04 -4.28
N LYS A 412 4.31 -14.04 -5.59
CA LYS A 412 3.74 -13.03 -6.48
C LYS A 412 2.24 -13.12 -6.59
N TRP A 413 1.69 -14.31 -6.77
CA TRP A 413 0.25 -14.57 -6.82
C TRP A 413 -0.19 -15.30 -5.56
N ALA A 414 -0.75 -14.57 -4.61
CA ALA A 414 -1.30 -15.08 -3.36
C ALA A 414 -2.77 -15.53 -3.53
N GLY A 415 -3.31 -16.17 -2.49
CA GLY A 415 -4.72 -16.50 -2.44
C GLY A 415 -5.59 -15.27 -2.20
N GLY A 416 -6.80 -15.26 -2.76
CA GLY A 416 -7.79 -14.21 -2.49
C GLY A 416 -8.15 -14.10 -0.99
N PRO A 417 -8.64 -12.95 -0.52
CA PRO A 417 -8.96 -12.73 0.88
C PRO A 417 -10.27 -13.41 1.29
N LYS A 418 -10.49 -13.54 2.60
CA LYS A 418 -11.81 -13.90 3.13
C LYS A 418 -12.81 -12.75 2.94
N GLY A 419 -14.10 -13.10 2.89
CA GLY A 419 -15.19 -12.14 2.75
C GLY A 419 -15.46 -11.31 4.02
N ILE A 420 -16.48 -10.46 3.99
CA ILE A 420 -16.77 -9.49 5.07
C ILE A 420 -17.03 -10.14 6.44
N GLY A 421 -17.89 -11.16 6.50
CA GLY A 421 -18.27 -11.81 7.77
C GLY A 421 -17.24 -12.79 8.33
N TRP A 422 -16.06 -12.89 7.70
CA TRP A 422 -15.03 -13.87 8.02
C TRP A 422 -13.62 -13.25 7.89
N GLY A 423 -12.63 -13.77 8.58
CA GLY A 423 -11.26 -13.23 8.50
C GLY A 423 -11.08 -11.89 9.22
N ASP A 424 -10.29 -10.99 8.62
CA ASP A 424 -9.55 -9.97 9.38
C ASP A 424 -10.29 -8.64 9.57
N LYS A 425 -11.53 -8.51 9.05
CA LYS A 425 -12.31 -7.26 9.18
C LYS A 425 -12.92 -7.08 10.57
N VAL A 426 -13.30 -8.20 11.21
CA VAL A 426 -13.78 -8.29 12.59
C VAL A 426 -14.80 -7.19 12.96
N MET A 427 -16.04 -7.33 12.51
CA MET A 427 -17.14 -6.39 12.80
C MET A 427 -17.45 -6.27 14.29
N SER A 428 -17.23 -7.33 15.05
CA SER A 428 -17.54 -7.43 16.48
C SER A 428 -16.38 -7.06 17.41
N ARG A 429 -15.43 -6.24 16.96
CA ARG A 429 -14.26 -5.81 17.77
C ARG A 429 -14.67 -4.87 18.90
N ASP A 430 -14.13 -5.03 20.10
CA ASP A 430 -14.44 -4.13 21.23
C ASP A 430 -13.77 -2.75 21.07
N LYS A 431 -12.54 -2.74 20.55
CA LYS A 431 -11.72 -1.54 20.36
C LYS A 431 -11.80 -1.03 18.91
N VAL A 432 -11.27 0.18 18.68
CA VAL A 432 -11.13 0.73 17.33
C VAL A 432 -10.19 -0.13 16.49
N CYS A 433 -9.07 -0.55 17.07
CA CYS A 433 -8.15 -1.50 16.44
C CYS A 433 -8.67 -2.93 16.61
N PRO A 434 -8.51 -3.80 15.60
CA PRO A 434 -8.78 -5.22 15.77
C PRO A 434 -7.72 -5.84 16.71
N ASP A 435 -8.11 -6.85 17.49
CA ASP A 435 -7.16 -7.63 18.29
C ASP A 435 -6.34 -8.51 17.35
N THR A 436 -5.15 -8.04 16.99
CA THR A 436 -4.21 -8.77 16.13
C THR A 436 -3.17 -9.49 16.99
N THR A 437 -2.89 -10.74 16.63
CA THR A 437 -1.84 -11.55 17.24
C THR A 437 -0.54 -11.34 16.47
N ILE A 438 0.59 -11.18 17.17
CA ILE A 438 1.90 -11.08 16.53
C ILE A 438 2.30 -12.49 16.07
N PRO A 439 2.57 -12.75 14.77
CA PRO A 439 3.18 -14.00 14.37
C PRO A 439 4.63 -14.00 14.86
N ASP A 440 5.01 -15.02 15.64
CA ASP A 440 6.39 -15.19 16.11
C ASP A 440 7.39 -15.12 14.95
N ALA A 441 8.57 -14.56 15.23
CA ALA A 441 9.68 -14.60 14.29
C ALA A 441 9.99 -16.07 13.90
N PRO A 442 10.46 -16.37 12.67
CA PRO A 442 10.58 -17.75 12.18
C PRO A 442 11.61 -18.65 12.90
N ASN A 443 12.15 -18.27 14.06
CA ASN A 443 13.29 -18.95 14.71
C ASN A 443 13.26 -18.95 16.25
N GLN A 444 12.09 -19.01 16.90
CA GLN A 444 12.06 -19.39 18.32
C GLN A 444 11.32 -20.72 18.51
N ALA A 445 12.02 -21.80 18.19
CA ALA A 445 11.67 -23.11 18.73
C ALA A 445 11.80 -23.06 20.27
N ASN A 446 10.72 -23.39 20.96
CA ASN A 446 10.63 -23.63 22.40
C ASN A 446 10.64 -22.41 23.33
N THR A 447 9.53 -21.67 23.39
CA THR A 447 8.96 -21.22 24.67
C THR A 447 7.45 -21.17 24.54
N SER A 448 6.72 -21.72 25.51
CA SER A 448 5.25 -21.68 25.61
C SER A 448 4.68 -20.29 25.24
N ASP A 449 4.00 -20.21 24.10
CA ASP A 449 3.58 -18.98 23.41
C ASP A 449 2.65 -18.12 24.26
N LYS A 450 3.20 -17.06 24.87
CA LYS A 450 2.40 -15.89 25.25
C LYS A 450 2.20 -15.06 23.99
N MET A 451 1.15 -15.36 23.23
CA MET A 451 0.68 -14.47 22.16
C MET A 451 0.30 -13.12 22.80
N SER A 452 1.12 -12.08 22.61
CA SER A 452 0.77 -10.74 23.06
C SER A 452 -0.12 -10.06 22.03
N ILE A 453 -1.33 -9.68 22.44
CA ILE A 453 -2.24 -8.85 21.63
C ILE A 453 -1.59 -7.48 21.45
N ARG A 454 -1.54 -6.98 20.21
CA ARG A 454 -1.04 -5.63 19.94
C ARG A 454 -1.92 -4.60 20.66
N GLU A 455 -1.31 -3.71 21.43
CA GLU A 455 -2.04 -2.62 22.09
C GLU A 455 -2.71 -1.73 21.03
N CYS A 456 -3.99 -1.40 21.26
CA CYS A 456 -4.69 -0.47 20.38
C CYS A 456 -4.29 0.96 20.75
N ILE A 457 -3.50 1.59 19.87
CA ILE A 457 -3.05 2.97 20.02
C ILE A 457 -3.84 3.82 19.04
N ILE A 458 -4.63 4.76 19.57
CA ILE A 458 -5.33 5.78 18.79
C ILE A 458 -4.45 7.04 18.82
N ARG A 459 -3.97 7.47 17.65
CA ARG A 459 -3.05 8.61 17.53
C ARG A 459 -3.82 9.92 17.47
N ASP A 460 -3.34 10.94 18.19
CA ASP A 460 -3.92 12.30 18.19
C ASP A 460 -3.40 13.20 17.06
N SER A 461 -2.45 12.70 16.28
CA SER A 461 -1.94 13.31 15.06
C SER A 461 -1.62 12.23 14.04
N ILE A 462 -1.60 12.65 12.77
CA ILE A 462 -1.06 11.86 11.67
C ILE A 462 0.43 11.57 11.91
#